data_AF-A0A7V6KVH2-F1
#
_entry.id   AF-A0A7V6KVH2-F1
#
_cell.length_a   1.000
_cell.length_b   1.000
_cell.length_c   1.000
_cell.angle_alpha   90.00
_cell.angle_beta   90.00
_cell.angle_gamma   90.00
#
_symmetry.space_group_name_H-M   'P 1'
#
loop_
_entity.id
_entity.type
_entity.pdbx_description
1 polymer ?
#
loop_
_entity_poly.entity_id
_entity_poly.type
_entity_poly.pdbx_seq_one_letter_code
_entity_poly.pdbx_strand_id
1 'polypeptide(L)'
;MKDTSKYVNVENLLGPKLTEKLPRFVINYIKKIAHEAELNEAIDLSQGAQGADFFKPALDYLDITYNVRGKENLPKQGKFIFVCNHPLGGPEALIVGEAIRCSFGNDIRFIANSLLNEMKPLASVFFPVNLLGGGPKRDSSEK
;
A
#
# COMPACT_ATOMS: atom_id res chain seq x y z
N MET A 1 -23.62 -13.49 10.37
CA MET A 1 -22.74 -13.68 9.19
C MET A 1 -22.02 -12.36 8.97
N LYS A 2 -20.71 -12.29 9.21
CA LYS A 2 -19.94 -11.06 8.93
C LYS A 2 -19.81 -10.96 7.41
N ASP A 3 -20.28 -9.86 6.86
CA ASP A 3 -20.13 -9.49 5.47
C ASP A 3 -18.64 -9.17 5.23
N THR A 4 -17.86 -10.16 4.79
CA THR A 4 -16.42 -10.02 4.56
C THR A 4 -16.19 -9.20 3.28
N SER A 5 -16.45 -7.89 3.37
CA SER A 5 -16.00 -6.93 2.37
C SER A 5 -14.48 -6.94 2.33
N LYS A 6 -13.90 -7.78 1.48
CA LYS A 6 -12.45 -7.90 1.29
C LYS A 6 -11.81 -6.52 1.14
N TYR A 7 -10.72 -6.30 1.86
CA TYR A 7 -9.95 -5.06 1.80
C TYR A 7 -9.22 -4.94 0.47
N VAL A 8 -8.70 -6.06 -0.05
CA VAL A 8 -8.10 -6.14 -1.39
C VAL A 8 -8.89 -7.15 -2.22
N ASN A 9 -9.30 -6.74 -3.43
CA ASN A 9 -10.03 -7.58 -4.37
C ASN A 9 -9.47 -7.43 -5.79
N VAL A 10 -8.85 -8.49 -6.30
CA VAL A 10 -8.23 -8.54 -7.63
C VAL A 10 -9.26 -8.32 -8.75
N GLU A 11 -10.50 -8.77 -8.60
CA GLU A 11 -11.54 -8.59 -9.63
C GLU A 11 -11.91 -7.10 -9.77
N ASN A 12 -11.92 -6.36 -8.66
CA ASN A 12 -12.15 -4.92 -8.66
C ASN A 12 -10.96 -4.18 -9.31
N LEU A 13 -9.73 -4.62 -9.01
CA LEU A 13 -8.50 -4.05 -9.56
C LEU A 13 -8.38 -4.23 -11.08
N LEU A 14 -8.81 -5.39 -11.60
CA LEU A 14 -8.85 -5.65 -13.04
C LEU A 14 -9.96 -4.84 -13.73
N GLY A 15 -11.02 -4.51 -13.01
CA GLY A 15 -12.19 -3.80 -13.53
C GLY A 15 -13.11 -4.69 -14.37
N PRO A 16 -14.35 -4.24 -14.62
CA PRO A 16 -15.42 -5.09 -15.16
C PRO A 16 -15.08 -5.64 -16.56
N LYS A 17 -14.50 -4.81 -17.43
CA LYS A 17 -14.18 -5.17 -18.82
C LYS A 17 -13.15 -6.31 -18.94
N LEU A 18 -12.19 -6.39 -18.01
CA LEU A 18 -11.17 -7.44 -18.02
C LEU A 18 -11.67 -8.68 -17.29
N THR A 19 -12.35 -8.51 -16.16
CA THR A 19 -12.94 -9.61 -15.38
C THR A 19 -13.98 -10.39 -16.19
N GLU A 20 -14.80 -9.74 -17.01
CA GLU A 20 -15.77 -10.42 -17.90
C GLU A 20 -15.11 -11.18 -19.06
N LYS A 21 -13.92 -10.76 -19.49
CA LYS A 21 -13.21 -11.35 -20.64
C LYS A 21 -12.27 -12.48 -20.27
N LEU A 22 -11.77 -12.50 -19.03
CA LEU A 22 -10.80 -13.49 -18.58
C LEU A 22 -11.48 -14.76 -18.07
N PRO A 23 -11.00 -15.95 -18.45
CA PRO A 23 -11.46 -17.20 -17.85
C PRO A 23 -11.27 -17.23 -16.34
N ARG A 24 -12.18 -17.88 -15.60
CA ARG A 24 -12.13 -17.93 -14.12
C ARG A 24 -10.82 -18.51 -13.57
N PHE A 25 -10.22 -19.48 -14.26
CA PHE A 25 -8.94 -20.05 -13.83
C PHE A 25 -7.79 -19.03 -13.89
N VAL A 26 -7.81 -18.11 -14.85
CA VAL A 26 -6.81 -17.02 -14.97
C VAL A 26 -6.99 -16.04 -13.82
N ILE A 27 -8.22 -15.63 -13.53
CA ILE A 27 -8.53 -14.75 -12.39
C ILE A 27 -8.07 -15.39 -11.08
N ASN A 28 -8.36 -16.68 -10.88
CA ASN A 28 -7.91 -17.41 -9.69
C ASN A 28 -6.39 -17.52 -9.61
N TYR A 29 -5.70 -17.67 -10.74
CA TYR A 29 -4.24 -17.68 -10.78
C TYR A 29 -3.65 -16.31 -10.42
N ILE A 30 -4.21 -15.22 -10.94
CA ILE A 30 -3.81 -13.85 -10.57
C ILE A 30 -4.01 -13.62 -9.07
N LYS A 31 -5.16 -14.02 -8.51
CA LYS A 31 -5.42 -13.94 -7.06
C LYS A 31 -4.37 -14.65 -6.23
N LYS A 32 -3.91 -15.82 -6.70
CA LYS A 32 -2.88 -16.62 -6.03
C LYS A 32 -1.51 -15.97 -6.10
N ILE A 33 -1.11 -15.42 -7.26
CA ILE A 33 0.17 -14.71 -7.40
C ILE A 33 0.17 -13.39 -6.62
N ALA A 34 -0.96 -12.68 -6.63
CA ALA A 34 -1.12 -11.43 -5.90
C ALA A 34 -1.26 -11.65 -4.38
N HIS A 35 -1.32 -12.92 -3.93
CA HIS A 35 -1.51 -13.27 -2.52
C HIS A 35 -2.69 -12.52 -1.88
N GLU A 36 -3.83 -12.46 -2.59
CA GLU A 36 -5.01 -11.71 -2.13
C GLU A 36 -5.48 -12.17 -0.74
N ALA A 37 -5.41 -13.48 -0.47
CA ALA A 37 -5.86 -14.03 0.81
C ALA A 37 -4.95 -13.59 1.95
N GLU A 38 -3.64 -13.72 1.75
CA GLU A 38 -2.61 -13.37 2.73
C GLU A 38 -2.57 -11.86 3.00
N LEU A 39 -2.81 -11.03 1.97
CA LEU A 39 -2.95 -9.59 2.14
C LEU A 39 -4.17 -9.23 3.00
N ASN A 40 -5.32 -9.86 2.75
CA ASN A 40 -6.51 -9.63 3.57
C ASN A 40 -6.32 -10.14 5.01
N GLU A 41 -5.64 -11.27 5.20
CA GLU A 41 -5.32 -11.81 6.53
C GLU A 41 -4.39 -10.88 7.32
N ALA A 42 -3.34 -10.35 6.67
CA ALA A 42 -2.45 -9.35 7.28
C ALA A 42 -3.23 -8.11 7.75
N ILE A 43 -4.24 -7.70 6.99
CA ILE A 43 -5.11 -6.56 7.31
C ILE A 43 -6.06 -6.87 8.47
N ASP A 44 -6.64 -8.07 8.51
CA ASP A 44 -7.49 -8.49 9.63
C ASP A 44 -6.67 -8.56 10.93
N LEU A 45 -5.43 -9.06 10.86
CA LEU A 45 -4.52 -9.18 12.00
C LEU A 45 -3.99 -7.83 12.49
N SER A 46 -4.02 -6.78 11.66
CA SER A 46 -3.60 -5.44 12.07
C SER A 46 -4.61 -4.74 12.99
N GLN A 47 -5.70 -5.40 13.38
CA GLN A 47 -6.71 -4.93 14.35
C GLN A 47 -7.29 -3.56 14.00
N GLY A 48 -7.41 -3.24 12.70
CA GLY A 48 -7.92 -1.96 12.24
C GLY A 48 -6.91 -0.82 12.26
N ALA A 49 -5.60 -1.11 12.39
CA ALA A 49 -4.55 -0.12 12.13
C ALA A 49 -4.69 0.45 10.71
N GLN A 50 -4.57 1.78 10.60
CA GLN A 50 -4.71 2.51 9.34
C GLN A 50 -3.53 3.45 9.11
N GLY A 51 -3.32 3.78 7.85
CA GLY A 51 -2.23 4.62 7.40
C GLY A 51 -0.88 4.12 7.89
N ALA A 52 -0.11 5.01 8.51
CA ALA A 52 1.24 4.68 8.98
C ALA A 52 1.25 3.66 10.12
N ASP A 53 0.17 3.56 10.91
CA ASP A 53 0.08 2.56 11.98
C ASP A 53 0.01 1.12 11.44
N PHE A 54 -0.29 0.95 10.15
CA PHE A 54 -0.33 -0.35 9.49
C PHE A 54 1.06 -0.97 9.26
N PHE A 55 2.13 -0.16 9.19
CA PHE A 55 3.43 -0.67 8.76
C PHE A 55 4.00 -1.72 9.72
N LYS A 56 3.99 -1.46 11.03
CA LYS A 56 4.53 -2.38 12.03
C LYS A 56 3.78 -3.72 12.06
N PRO A 57 2.44 -3.77 12.18
CA PRO A 57 1.69 -5.03 12.10
C PRO A 57 1.94 -5.80 10.80
N ALA A 58 2.06 -5.11 9.66
CA ALA A 58 2.33 -5.76 8.38
C ALA A 58 3.74 -6.37 8.33
N LEU A 59 4.76 -5.69 8.86
CA LEU A 59 6.11 -6.23 8.97
C LEU A 59 6.16 -7.44 9.91
N ASP A 60 5.43 -7.40 11.03
CA ASP A 60 5.35 -8.51 11.98
C ASP A 60 4.65 -9.73 11.37
N TYR A 61 3.58 -9.52 10.61
CA TYR A 61 2.91 -10.59 9.86
C TYR A 61 3.82 -11.26 8.83
N LEU A 62 4.64 -10.47 8.13
CA LEU A 62 5.57 -10.96 7.12
C LEU A 62 6.87 -11.54 7.72
N ASP A 63 7.01 -11.55 9.05
CA ASP A 63 8.23 -11.93 9.77
C ASP A 63 9.49 -11.19 9.27
N ILE A 64 9.32 -9.90 8.97
CA ILE A 64 10.40 -9.06 8.44
C ILE A 64 11.11 -8.33 9.58
N THR A 65 12.41 -8.59 9.69
CA THR A 65 13.31 -7.80 10.53
C THR A 65 14.18 -6.89 9.67
N TYR A 66 14.49 -5.69 10.20
CA TYR A 66 15.30 -4.71 9.49
C TYR A 66 16.16 -3.90 10.47
N ASN A 67 17.25 -3.35 9.95
CA ASN A 67 18.14 -2.45 10.70
C ASN A 67 18.29 -1.14 9.93
N VAL A 68 18.17 -0.02 10.64
CA VAL A 68 18.29 1.32 10.06
C VAL A 68 19.60 1.93 10.51
N ARG A 69 20.45 2.30 9.55
CA ARG A 69 21.73 3.00 9.79
C ARG A 69 21.61 4.45 9.35
N GLY A 70 22.31 5.36 10.02
CA GLY A 70 22.33 6.78 9.65
C GLY A 70 21.12 7.59 10.13
N LYS A 71 20.38 7.11 11.15
CA LYS A 71 19.25 7.84 11.74
C LYS A 71 19.66 9.21 12.28
N GLU A 72 20.89 9.34 12.73
CA GLU A 72 21.51 10.57 13.20
C GLU A 72 21.62 11.66 12.13
N ASN A 73 21.56 11.29 10.83
CA ASN A 73 21.57 12.23 9.72
C ASN A 73 20.18 12.82 9.44
N LEU A 74 19.12 12.30 10.08
CA LEU A 74 17.77 12.79 9.87
C LEU A 74 17.60 14.17 10.51
N PRO A 75 17.13 15.17 9.75
CA PRO A 75 16.81 16.48 10.33
C PRO A 75 15.68 16.35 11.36
N LYS A 76 15.69 17.17 12.41
CA LYS A 76 14.71 17.05 13.51
C LYS A 76 13.34 17.64 13.19
N GLN A 77 13.26 18.61 12.27
CA GLN A 77 12.05 19.40 12.01
C GLN A 77 12.03 19.88 10.56
N GLY A 78 10.86 19.86 9.93
CA GLY A 78 10.66 20.32 8.56
C GLY A 78 9.78 19.38 7.74
N LYS A 79 9.64 19.69 6.45
CA LYS A 79 9.00 18.81 5.46
C LYS A 79 10.09 18.23 4.56
N PHE A 80 10.06 16.93 4.35
CA PHE A 80 11.10 16.21 3.64
C PHE A 80 10.53 15.36 2.52
N ILE A 81 11.33 15.19 1.46
CA ILE A 81 11.08 14.21 0.43
C ILE A 81 12.21 13.19 0.54
N PHE A 82 11.85 11.94 0.84
CA PHE A 82 12.77 10.83 0.88
C PHE A 82 12.78 10.12 -0.47
N VAL A 83 13.98 9.92 -1.03
CA VAL A 83 14.18 9.19 -2.28
C VAL A 83 14.92 7.91 -1.96
N CYS A 84 14.33 6.77 -2.31
CA CYS A 84 14.94 5.46 -2.11
C CYS A 84 14.83 4.63 -3.40
N ASN A 85 15.77 3.72 -3.57
CA ASN A 85 15.58 2.63 -4.52
C ASN A 85 14.56 1.64 -3.94
N HIS A 86 13.76 1.02 -4.82
CA HIS A 86 12.69 0.12 -4.42
C HIS A 86 12.67 -1.16 -5.29
N PRO A 87 13.73 -1.98 -5.27
CA PRO A 87 13.83 -3.16 -6.13
C PRO A 87 12.78 -4.25 -5.84
N LEU A 88 12.31 -4.39 -4.60
CA LEU A 88 11.37 -5.45 -4.20
C LEU A 88 9.90 -4.99 -4.15
N GLY A 89 9.63 -3.68 -4.16
CA GLY A 89 8.25 -3.17 -3.98
C GLY A 89 7.73 -3.39 -2.55
N GLY A 90 6.41 -3.41 -2.36
CA GLY A 90 5.66 -3.66 -1.11
C GLY A 90 6.46 -3.71 0.21
N PRO A 91 7.18 -4.80 0.52
CA PRO A 91 7.97 -4.93 1.75
C PRO A 91 8.90 -3.75 2.07
N GLU A 92 9.62 -3.20 1.09
CA GLU A 92 10.55 -2.09 1.38
C GLU A 92 9.80 -0.78 1.65
N ALA A 93 8.60 -0.59 1.08
CA ALA A 93 7.73 0.55 1.42
C ALA A 93 7.27 0.46 2.88
N LEU A 94 6.97 -0.74 3.38
CA LEU A 94 6.63 -0.95 4.79
C LEU A 94 7.84 -0.65 5.69
N ILE A 95 9.03 -1.15 5.34
CA ILE A 95 10.27 -0.91 6.11
C ILE A 95 10.61 0.58 6.16
N VAL A 96 10.65 1.24 4.99
CA VAL A 96 10.95 2.67 4.89
C VAL A 96 9.87 3.48 5.60
N GLY A 97 8.60 3.11 5.41
CA GLY A 97 7.46 3.73 6.07
C GLY A 97 7.59 3.70 7.57
N GLU A 98 7.85 2.53 8.16
CA GLU A 98 8.01 2.40 9.61
C GLU A 98 9.27 3.14 10.11
N ALA A 99 10.40 3.05 9.38
CA ALA A 99 11.63 3.74 9.77
C ALA A 99 11.47 5.28 9.83
N ILE A 100 10.80 5.84 8.82
CA ILE A 100 10.49 7.28 8.76
C ILE A 100 9.44 7.63 9.80
N ARG A 101 8.39 6.82 9.95
CA ARG A 101 7.34 7.01 10.97
C ARG A 101 7.90 7.09 12.38
N CYS A 102 8.84 6.21 12.74
CA CYS A 102 9.49 6.26 14.05
C CYS A 102 10.24 7.59 14.30
N SER A 103 10.65 8.30 13.25
CA SER A 103 11.45 9.52 13.34
C SER A 103 10.61 10.81 13.22
N PHE A 104 9.53 10.77 12.43
CA PHE A 104 8.73 11.95 12.06
C PHE A 104 7.24 11.85 12.42
N GLY A 105 6.79 10.71 12.95
CA GLY A 105 5.38 10.44 13.25
C GLY A 105 4.59 9.95 12.05
N ASN A 106 3.26 10.01 12.15
CA ASN A 106 2.35 9.34 11.19
C ASN A 106 2.04 10.17 9.94
N ASP A 107 2.52 11.41 9.83
CA ASP A 107 2.33 12.26 8.64
C ASP A 107 3.36 11.90 7.55
N ILE A 108 3.13 10.75 6.91
CA ILE A 108 3.96 10.21 5.83
C ILE A 108 3.10 9.92 4.61
N ARG A 109 3.62 10.27 3.42
CA ARG A 109 2.99 9.97 2.15
C ARG A 109 3.94 9.33 1.15
N PHE A 110 3.44 8.32 0.45
CA PHE A 110 4.10 7.60 -0.63
C PHE A 110 3.50 8.02 -1.97
N ILE A 111 4.35 8.45 -2.90
CA ILE A 111 3.92 8.70 -4.27
C ILE A 111 3.77 7.34 -4.96
N ALA A 112 2.54 6.95 -5.28
CA ALA A 112 2.23 5.59 -5.69
C ALA A 112 1.11 5.55 -6.72
N ASN A 113 0.95 4.44 -7.43
CA ASN A 113 -0.12 4.28 -8.41
C ASN A 113 -1.50 4.34 -7.73
N SER A 114 -2.46 5.01 -8.36
CA SER A 114 -3.87 5.05 -7.89
C SER A 114 -4.50 3.67 -7.69
N LEU A 115 -4.03 2.63 -8.39
CA LEU A 115 -4.43 1.23 -8.14
C LEU A 115 -4.19 0.78 -6.69
N LEU A 116 -3.18 1.33 -6.02
CA LEU A 116 -2.84 0.94 -4.64
C LEU A 116 -3.79 1.52 -3.60
N ASN A 117 -4.66 2.47 -3.98
CA ASN A 117 -5.70 3.01 -3.10
C ASN A 117 -6.77 1.98 -2.74
N GLU A 118 -6.91 0.91 -3.53
CA GLU A 118 -7.80 -0.19 -3.18
C GLU A 118 -7.33 -0.92 -1.91
N MET A 119 -6.05 -0.80 -1.53
CA MET A 119 -5.57 -1.29 -0.24
C MET A 119 -6.04 -0.35 0.87
N LYS A 120 -7.30 -0.51 1.30
CA LYS A 120 -8.01 0.40 2.22
C LYS A 120 -7.20 0.85 3.45
N PRO A 121 -6.47 -0.02 4.18
CA PRO A 121 -5.69 0.42 5.33
C PRO A 121 -4.57 1.38 4.98
N LEU A 122 -4.00 1.29 3.78
CA LEU A 122 -2.89 2.11 3.31
C LEU A 122 -3.32 3.30 2.42
N ALA A 123 -4.60 3.39 2.06
CA ALA A 123 -5.09 4.43 1.15
C ALA A 123 -4.75 5.86 1.61
N SER A 124 -4.74 6.10 2.93
CA SER A 124 -4.43 7.43 3.50
C SER A 124 -2.95 7.83 3.40
N VAL A 125 -2.04 6.87 3.24
CA VAL A 125 -0.60 7.14 3.06
C VAL A 125 -0.19 7.22 1.61
N PHE A 126 -1.06 6.87 0.65
CA PHE A 126 -0.74 7.02 -0.77
C PHE A 126 -1.15 8.40 -1.29
N PHE A 127 -0.20 9.05 -1.97
CA PHE A 127 -0.46 10.16 -2.87
C PHE A 127 -0.57 9.60 -4.29
N PRO A 128 -1.80 9.44 -4.82
CA PRO A 128 -2.01 8.73 -6.07
C PRO A 128 -1.46 9.51 -7.26
N VAL A 129 -0.71 8.81 -8.11
CA VAL A 129 -0.26 9.29 -9.41
C VAL A 129 -0.62 8.30 -10.50
N ASN A 130 -1.02 8.80 -11.68
CA ASN A 130 -1.31 7.95 -12.83
C ASN A 130 0.00 7.60 -13.55
N LEU A 131 0.59 6.46 -13.21
CA LEU A 131 1.81 5.95 -13.84
C LEU A 131 1.53 5.13 -15.12
N LEU A 132 0.36 4.50 -15.23
CA LEU A 132 -0.09 3.79 -16.42
C LEU A 132 -0.74 4.77 -17.40
N GLY A 133 0.08 5.39 -18.26
CA GLY A 133 -0.29 5.84 -19.61
C GLY A 133 -1.70 6.39 -19.84
N GLY A 134 -2.12 7.36 -19.03
CA GLY A 134 -3.33 8.14 -19.22
C GLY A 134 -3.10 9.46 -18.52
N GLY A 135 -3.10 10.57 -19.27
CA GLY A 135 -2.80 11.90 -18.73
C GLY A 135 -3.61 12.22 -17.46
N PRO A 136 -3.16 13.18 -16.64
CA PRO A 136 -3.82 13.50 -15.38
C PRO A 136 -5.30 13.80 -15.65
N LYS A 137 -6.21 12.96 -15.15
CA LYS A 137 -7.58 13.41 -14.95
C LYS A 137 -7.52 14.39 -13.80
N ARG A 138 -7.59 15.67 -14.13
CA ARG A 138 -7.81 16.73 -13.15
C ARG A 138 -9.12 16.41 -12.45
N ASP A 139 -9.06 16.08 -11.17
CA ASP A 139 -10.25 16.16 -10.32
C ASP A 139 -10.63 17.65 -10.24
N SER A 140 -11.59 18.03 -11.05
CA SER A 140 -12.27 19.32 -10.97
C SER A 140 -13.26 19.28 -9.82
N SER A 141 -12.74 19.22 -8.59
CA SER A 141 -13.52 19.31 -7.37
C SER A 141 -12.68 19.94 -6.27
N GLU A 142 -12.50 21.25 -6.37
CA GLU A 142 -12.61 22.17 -5.23
C GLU A 142 -12.73 23.61 -5.76
N LYS A 143 -13.93 24.17 -5.57
CA LYS A 143 -14.22 25.59 -5.52
C LYS A 143 -14.88 25.85 -4.18
#